data_AF-A0A3N4HLG0-F1
#
_entry.id   AF-A0A3N4HLG0-F1
#
_cell.length_a   1.000
_cell.length_b   1.000
_cell.length_c   1.000
_cell.angle_alpha   90.00
_cell.angle_beta   90.00
_cell.angle_gamma   90.00
#
_symmetry.space_group_name_H-M   'P 1'
#
loop_
_entity.id
_entity.type
_entity.pdbx_description
1 polymer ?
#
loop_
_entity_poly.entity_id
_entity_poly.type
_entity_poly.pdbx_seq_one_letter_code
_entity_poly.pdbx_strand_id
1 'polypeptide(L)'
;MSESENGSAAPDPDEFDEFDEFDDQWLETMRLVDQLEEREARDAAEKEERERQRDELREKEKDDYVGNDSSTEYWRPISQLDLTTEEAKRYEAMMDEHTQRIRPDLAGKEYQFQKDVPVAVAMGHDVLTIAATGKGKSLCYERLGAIPESTYIVISPIRGLVAAQARGLQKIGVSAIGLTADNIAEYGPSIWEDISNCKFQYVVASPEILLDKESPFWKQILREKEKHEFCRRLRAVIVDEVHMMWKWGGVLDAQTMASFRKDFENIGHLRLLFPELPYLMMPATVTPVELDFIVEEATKECNPAKIPKTMVYTDERSRVMNVCSYMRNTLVRDMPANRRPTGPECVEFIAPYTGVYDAVSNETRLEQLTDGVKTRVLVATEAAGMGLDIRDVEIVVQYRIGTNTTAADVWQRLGRCARDETIQGLALLVVDDIDRFILDPEYATVNGFDYSTPLTAETISKAGQRLTQVFGG
;
A
#
# COMPACT_ATOMS: atom_id res chain seq x y z
N MET A 1 -21.81 -28.76 102.63
CA MET A 1 -21.87 -27.74 101.57
C MET A 1 -21.99 -28.54 100.28
N SER A 2 -23.16 -28.78 99.67
CA SER A 2 -24.29 -27.86 99.42
C SER A 2 -23.80 -26.63 98.63
N GLU A 3 -24.32 -26.24 97.46
CA GLU A 3 -25.38 -26.75 96.56
C GLU A 3 -24.80 -26.75 95.10
N SER A 4 -25.46 -27.07 93.97
CA SER A 4 -26.86 -27.32 93.57
C SER A 4 -26.97 -28.34 92.40
N GLU A 5 -28.15 -28.48 91.77
CA GLU A 5 -28.45 -29.36 90.63
C GLU A 5 -28.25 -28.67 89.25
N ASN A 6 -28.03 -29.47 88.19
CA ASN A 6 -28.81 -29.37 86.95
C ASN A 6 -28.62 -30.64 86.10
N GLY A 7 -29.73 -31.23 85.63
CA GLY A 7 -29.72 -32.50 84.92
C GLY A 7 -29.45 -32.36 83.41
N SER A 8 -28.76 -33.35 82.83
CA SER A 8 -28.70 -33.51 81.38
C SER A 8 -30.01 -34.13 80.87
N ALA A 9 -30.87 -33.33 80.25
CA ALA A 9 -31.93 -33.86 79.39
C ALA A 9 -31.29 -34.51 78.15
N ALA A 10 -31.91 -35.57 77.64
CA ALA A 10 -31.58 -36.08 76.31
C ALA A 10 -32.08 -35.09 75.24
N PRO A 11 -31.40 -34.95 74.08
CA PRO A 11 -31.91 -34.14 72.97
C PRO A 11 -33.26 -34.67 72.45
N ASP A 12 -34.06 -33.76 71.89
CA ASP A 12 -35.36 -34.08 71.28
C ASP A 12 -35.17 -34.89 69.99
N PRO A 13 -36.06 -35.84 69.64
CA PRO A 13 -35.95 -36.59 68.38
C PRO A 13 -36.17 -35.74 67.11
N ASP A 14 -36.71 -34.53 67.26
CA ASP A 14 -37.14 -33.66 66.15
C ASP A 14 -36.02 -32.72 65.64
N GLU A 15 -34.78 -32.81 66.16
CA GLU A 15 -33.59 -32.10 65.60
C GLU A 15 -32.95 -32.84 64.39
N PHE A 16 -33.72 -33.62 63.63
CA PHE A 16 -33.23 -34.40 62.47
C PHE A 16 -33.78 -33.97 61.09
N ASP A 17 -34.61 -32.91 61.02
CA ASP A 17 -35.16 -32.42 59.73
C ASP A 17 -34.25 -31.40 58.99
N GLU A 18 -33.21 -30.83 59.63
CA GLU A 18 -32.29 -29.87 58.95
C GLU A 18 -31.24 -30.53 58.03
N PHE A 19 -31.13 -31.86 58.00
CA PHE A 19 -30.15 -32.56 57.15
C PHE A 19 -30.66 -32.85 55.73
N ASP A 20 -31.97 -33.08 55.53
CA ASP A 20 -32.53 -33.42 54.21
C ASP A 20 -32.59 -32.18 53.28
N GLU A 21 -32.87 -30.97 53.79
CA GLU A 21 -32.86 -29.74 52.97
C GLU A 21 -31.45 -29.40 52.43
N PHE A 22 -30.38 -29.83 53.11
CA PHE A 22 -29.01 -29.55 52.69
C PHE A 22 -28.55 -30.47 51.55
N ASP A 23 -28.93 -31.76 51.60
CA ASP A 23 -28.65 -32.71 50.52
C ASP A 23 -29.46 -32.38 49.25
N ASP A 24 -30.72 -31.94 49.38
CA ASP A 24 -31.53 -31.49 48.23
C ASP A 24 -30.96 -30.22 47.57
N GLN A 25 -30.50 -29.23 48.34
CA GLN A 25 -29.80 -28.06 47.77
C GLN A 25 -28.47 -28.43 47.11
N TRP A 26 -27.74 -29.39 47.67
CA TRP A 26 -26.48 -29.86 47.10
C TRP A 26 -26.69 -30.63 45.78
N LEU A 27 -27.69 -31.51 45.73
CA LEU A 27 -28.10 -32.24 44.53
C LEU A 27 -28.58 -31.31 43.40
N GLU A 28 -29.37 -30.28 43.72
CA GLU A 28 -29.81 -29.29 42.73
C GLU A 28 -28.63 -28.43 42.25
N THR A 29 -27.69 -28.10 43.15
CA THR A 29 -26.45 -27.40 42.78
C THR A 29 -25.59 -28.23 41.83
N MET A 30 -25.40 -29.54 42.09
CA MET A 30 -24.68 -30.44 41.20
C MET A 30 -25.37 -30.57 39.85
N ARG A 31 -26.70 -30.67 39.81
CA ARG A 31 -27.48 -30.63 38.55
C ARG A 31 -27.27 -29.37 37.73
N LEU A 32 -27.16 -28.21 38.39
CA LEU A 32 -26.89 -26.94 37.71
C LEU A 32 -25.44 -26.86 37.21
N VAL A 33 -24.49 -27.49 37.89
CA VAL A 33 -23.10 -27.64 37.40
C VAL A 33 -23.05 -28.55 36.18
N ASP A 34 -23.67 -29.73 36.22
CA ASP A 34 -23.75 -30.65 35.07
C ASP A 34 -24.39 -29.94 33.85
N GLN A 35 -25.47 -29.19 34.06
CA GLN A 35 -26.13 -28.40 33.00
C GLN A 35 -25.27 -27.26 32.46
N LEU A 36 -24.36 -26.69 33.27
CA LEU A 36 -23.39 -25.69 32.82
C LEU A 36 -22.27 -26.35 32.01
N GLU A 37 -21.74 -27.49 32.46
CA GLU A 37 -20.72 -28.24 31.71
C GLU A 37 -21.25 -28.75 30.36
N GLU A 38 -22.49 -29.29 30.32
CA GLU A 38 -23.15 -29.67 29.05
C GLU A 38 -23.35 -28.47 28.11
N ARG A 39 -23.58 -27.27 28.67
CA ARG A 39 -23.79 -26.05 27.89
C ARG A 39 -22.46 -25.48 27.37
N GLU A 40 -21.42 -25.45 28.19
CA GLU A 40 -20.08 -25.07 27.76
C GLU A 40 -19.52 -26.03 26.70
N ALA A 41 -19.76 -27.34 26.84
CA ALA A 41 -19.41 -28.33 25.84
C ALA A 41 -20.17 -28.11 24.51
N ARG A 42 -21.46 -27.71 24.57
CA ARG A 42 -22.26 -27.40 23.38
C ARG A 42 -21.80 -26.10 22.71
N ASP A 43 -21.53 -25.05 23.48
CA ASP A 43 -21.02 -23.78 22.97
C ASP A 43 -19.61 -23.94 22.37
N ALA A 44 -18.78 -24.81 22.94
CA ALA A 44 -17.48 -25.19 22.38
C ALA A 44 -17.62 -25.94 21.05
N ALA A 45 -18.52 -26.93 20.95
CA ALA A 45 -18.79 -27.67 19.72
C ALA A 45 -19.36 -26.76 18.62
N GLU A 46 -20.30 -25.86 18.94
CA GLU A 46 -20.82 -24.87 18.00
C GLU A 46 -19.73 -23.91 17.51
N LYS A 47 -18.79 -23.54 18.38
CA LYS A 47 -17.65 -22.70 17.99
C LYS A 47 -16.71 -23.45 17.05
N GLU A 48 -16.36 -24.70 17.38
CA GLU A 48 -15.48 -25.54 16.55
C GLU A 48 -16.10 -25.80 15.16
N GLU A 49 -17.42 -26.04 15.09
CA GLU A 49 -18.13 -26.18 13.82
C GLU A 49 -18.20 -24.87 13.02
N ARG A 50 -18.38 -23.71 13.68
CA ARG A 50 -18.29 -22.39 13.00
C ARG A 50 -16.89 -22.11 12.48
N GLU A 51 -15.84 -22.51 13.18
CA GLU A 51 -14.45 -22.37 12.69
C GLU A 51 -14.21 -23.31 11.50
N ARG A 52 -14.71 -24.55 11.56
CA ARG A 52 -14.63 -25.50 10.44
C ARG A 52 -15.36 -25.01 9.19
N GLN A 53 -16.58 -24.47 9.34
CA GLN A 53 -17.34 -23.88 8.24
C GLN A 53 -16.64 -22.63 7.66
N ARG A 54 -16.00 -21.81 8.51
CA ARG A 54 -15.20 -20.65 8.08
C ARG A 54 -13.94 -21.09 7.31
N ASP A 55 -13.30 -22.17 7.73
CA ASP A 55 -12.09 -22.67 7.08
C ASP A 55 -12.43 -23.44 5.78
N GLU A 56 -13.57 -24.14 5.70
CA GLU A 56 -14.14 -24.65 4.44
C GLU A 56 -14.55 -23.52 3.47
N LEU A 57 -15.07 -22.41 3.98
CA LEU A 57 -15.31 -21.19 3.20
C LEU A 57 -14.00 -20.61 2.68
N ARG A 58 -12.96 -20.51 3.51
CA ARG A 58 -11.62 -20.05 3.10
C ARG A 58 -10.95 -20.96 2.07
N GLU A 59 -11.11 -22.28 2.19
CA GLU A 59 -10.60 -23.23 1.19
C GLU A 59 -11.35 -23.08 -0.15
N LYS A 60 -12.67 -22.90 -0.14
CA LYS A 60 -13.43 -22.58 -1.38
C LYS A 60 -13.07 -21.21 -1.94
N GLU A 61 -12.87 -20.22 -1.07
CA GLU A 61 -12.45 -18.88 -1.46
C GLU A 61 -11.05 -18.89 -2.08
N LYS A 62 -10.14 -19.84 -1.76
CA LYS A 62 -8.83 -19.97 -2.44
C LYS A 62 -8.99 -20.30 -3.93
N ASP A 63 -9.94 -21.16 -4.29
CA ASP A 63 -10.17 -21.53 -5.70
C ASP A 63 -10.83 -20.38 -6.50
N ASP A 64 -11.60 -19.52 -5.84
CA ASP A 64 -12.20 -18.29 -6.40
C ASP A 64 -11.33 -17.02 -6.18
N TYR A 65 -10.19 -17.12 -5.50
CA TYR A 65 -9.33 -15.97 -5.18
C TYR A 65 -8.46 -15.59 -6.37
N VAL A 66 -8.87 -14.56 -7.10
CA VAL A 66 -8.08 -13.95 -8.19
C VAL A 66 -6.95 -13.09 -7.62
N GLY A 67 -6.03 -13.72 -6.86
CA GLY A 67 -4.91 -13.06 -6.22
C GLY A 67 -3.73 -14.01 -5.94
N ASN A 68 -2.55 -13.61 -6.44
CA ASN A 68 -1.22 -14.11 -6.08
C ASN A 68 -1.08 -15.61 -5.72
N ASP A 69 -1.43 -16.50 -6.65
CA ASP A 69 -0.66 -17.74 -6.75
C ASP A 69 0.78 -17.40 -7.15
N SER A 70 1.72 -17.87 -6.32
CA SER A 70 3.17 -17.87 -6.53
C SER A 70 3.67 -18.33 -7.91
N SER A 71 2.84 -19.02 -8.70
CA SER A 71 3.20 -19.55 -10.01
C SER A 71 3.00 -18.59 -11.20
N THR A 72 2.34 -17.43 -11.03
CA THR A 72 2.04 -16.51 -12.14
C THR A 72 2.46 -15.05 -11.87
N GLU A 73 3.41 -14.55 -12.66
CA GLU A 73 3.69 -13.10 -12.74
C GLU A 73 2.50 -12.39 -13.40
N TYR A 74 1.59 -11.87 -12.58
CA TYR A 74 0.40 -11.14 -13.04
C TYR A 74 0.74 -9.82 -13.74
N TRP A 75 1.93 -9.27 -13.43
CA TRP A 75 2.48 -8.06 -14.03
C TRP A 75 3.78 -8.39 -14.76
N ARG A 76 3.90 -7.93 -16.01
CA ARG A 76 5.13 -8.03 -16.82
C ARG A 76 5.59 -6.65 -17.27
N PRO A 77 6.90 -6.42 -17.46
CA PRO A 77 7.41 -5.18 -18.05
C PRO A 77 6.77 -4.87 -19.40
N ILE A 78 6.45 -3.61 -19.66
CA ILE A 78 5.80 -3.18 -20.92
C ILE A 78 6.68 -3.48 -22.15
N SER A 79 8.00 -3.59 -21.98
CA SER A 79 8.94 -4.02 -23.02
C SER A 79 8.78 -5.48 -23.47
N GLN A 80 8.02 -6.30 -22.74
CA GLN A 80 7.65 -7.66 -23.15
C GLN A 80 6.32 -7.72 -23.93
N LEU A 81 5.62 -6.59 -24.08
CA LEU A 81 4.39 -6.50 -24.87
C LEU A 81 4.75 -6.24 -26.35
N ASP A 82 4.13 -6.97 -27.27
CA ASP A 82 4.33 -6.73 -28.71
C ASP A 82 3.56 -5.50 -29.19
N LEU A 83 4.21 -4.34 -29.03
CA LEU A 83 3.77 -3.06 -29.58
C LEU A 83 4.17 -2.89 -31.07
N THR A 84 4.65 -3.94 -31.75
CA THR A 84 5.03 -3.87 -33.17
C THR A 84 3.92 -4.30 -34.12
N THR A 85 2.76 -4.72 -33.60
CA THR A 85 1.58 -5.07 -34.40
C THR A 85 1.05 -3.86 -35.19
N GLU A 86 0.36 -4.12 -36.31
CA GLU A 86 -0.21 -3.05 -37.14
C GLU A 86 -1.28 -2.23 -36.42
N GLU A 87 -1.97 -2.82 -35.44
CA GLU A 87 -2.90 -2.11 -34.56
C GLU A 87 -2.18 -1.19 -33.58
N ALA A 88 -1.11 -1.66 -32.93
CA ALA A 88 -0.27 -0.85 -32.04
C ALA A 88 0.32 0.37 -32.78
N LYS A 89 0.92 0.16 -33.96
CA LYS A 89 1.46 1.23 -34.82
C LYS A 89 0.40 2.25 -35.22
N ARG A 90 -0.85 1.80 -35.48
CA ARG A 90 -1.96 2.71 -35.81
C ARG A 90 -2.33 3.59 -34.63
N TYR A 91 -2.38 3.04 -33.41
CA TYR A 91 -2.58 3.84 -32.21
C TYR A 91 -1.42 4.80 -31.96
N GLU A 92 -0.17 4.33 -32.09
CA GLU A 92 1.03 5.16 -31.92
C GLU A 92 1.04 6.36 -32.87
N ALA A 93 0.84 6.14 -34.18
CA ALA A 93 0.83 7.21 -35.18
C ALA A 93 -0.27 8.25 -34.91
N MET A 94 -1.47 7.81 -34.54
CA MET A 94 -2.59 8.68 -34.19
C MET A 94 -2.31 9.50 -32.91
N MET A 95 -1.62 8.90 -31.93
CA MET A 95 -1.21 9.57 -30.69
C MET A 95 -0.04 10.53 -30.89
N ASP A 96 0.89 10.25 -31.80
CA ASP A 96 1.98 11.16 -32.18
C ASP A 96 1.42 12.37 -32.93
N GLU A 97 0.50 12.20 -33.89
CA GLU A 97 -0.20 13.33 -34.53
C GLU A 97 -0.97 14.18 -33.51
N HIS A 98 -1.69 13.53 -32.59
CA HIS A 98 -2.39 14.23 -31.52
C HIS A 98 -1.40 15.01 -30.63
N THR A 99 -0.27 14.41 -30.26
CA THR A 99 0.77 15.07 -29.43
C THR A 99 1.36 16.28 -30.14
N GLN A 100 1.65 16.21 -31.43
CA GLN A 100 2.09 17.35 -32.24
C GLN A 100 1.07 18.52 -32.20
N ARG A 101 -0.23 18.21 -32.14
CA ARG A 101 -1.31 19.21 -32.02
C ARG A 101 -1.46 19.77 -30.61
N ILE A 102 -1.41 18.94 -29.55
CA ILE A 102 -1.71 19.34 -28.16
C ILE A 102 -0.49 19.76 -27.33
N ARG A 103 0.72 19.32 -27.70
CA ARG A 103 2.02 19.59 -27.06
C ARG A 103 3.15 19.65 -28.11
N PRO A 104 3.13 20.62 -29.03
CA PRO A 104 4.22 20.82 -30.00
C PRO A 104 5.58 21.09 -29.34
N ASP A 105 5.60 21.48 -28.07
CA ASP A 105 6.80 21.65 -27.25
C ASP A 105 7.48 20.33 -26.85
N LEU A 106 6.68 19.27 -26.66
CA LEU A 106 7.12 17.92 -26.26
C LEU A 106 7.18 16.92 -27.42
N ALA A 107 6.52 17.19 -28.54
CA ALA A 107 6.48 16.30 -29.69
C ALA A 107 7.89 15.96 -30.21
N GLY A 108 8.20 14.66 -30.31
CA GLY A 108 9.52 14.15 -30.68
C GLY A 108 10.57 14.19 -29.55
N LYS A 109 10.17 14.52 -28.32
CA LYS A 109 11.00 14.56 -27.10
C LYS A 109 10.37 13.76 -25.95
N GLU A 110 9.35 12.96 -26.24
CA GLU A 110 8.69 12.12 -25.26
C GLU A 110 9.63 11.00 -24.79
N TYR A 111 9.58 10.67 -23.50
CA TYR A 111 10.20 9.44 -23.00
C TYR A 111 9.47 8.23 -23.58
N GLN A 112 10.18 7.13 -23.84
CA GLN A 112 9.61 5.93 -24.49
C GLN A 112 8.32 5.44 -23.79
N PHE A 113 8.30 5.40 -22.45
CA PHE A 113 7.11 4.99 -21.70
C PHE A 113 5.87 5.87 -21.97
N GLN A 114 6.04 7.16 -22.31
CA GLN A 114 4.94 8.06 -22.66
C GLN A 114 4.32 7.73 -24.02
N LYS A 115 5.02 6.97 -24.87
CA LYS A 115 4.51 6.41 -26.12
C LYS A 115 3.91 5.02 -25.89
N ASP A 116 4.64 4.14 -25.21
CA ASP A 116 4.25 2.73 -25.00
C ASP A 116 2.97 2.59 -24.16
N VAL A 117 2.89 3.31 -23.03
CA VAL A 117 1.77 3.21 -22.06
C VAL A 117 0.42 3.48 -22.72
N PRO A 118 0.18 4.60 -23.43
CA PRO A 118 -1.13 4.83 -24.03
C PRO A 118 -1.46 3.85 -25.16
N VAL A 119 -0.47 3.35 -25.90
CA VAL A 119 -0.71 2.32 -26.93
C VAL A 119 -1.13 1.00 -26.27
N ALA A 120 -0.44 0.57 -25.21
CA ALA A 120 -0.82 -0.62 -24.44
C ALA A 120 -2.24 -0.51 -23.84
N VAL A 121 -2.58 0.66 -23.28
CA VAL A 121 -3.95 0.95 -22.81
C VAL A 121 -4.95 0.90 -23.98
N ALA A 122 -4.65 1.47 -25.14
CA ALA A 122 -5.54 1.43 -26.30
C ALA A 122 -5.73 0.02 -26.90
N MET A 123 -4.73 -0.86 -26.73
CA MET A 123 -4.82 -2.30 -27.04
C MET A 123 -5.59 -3.11 -25.99
N GLY A 124 -6.11 -2.47 -24.93
CA GLY A 124 -6.93 -3.12 -23.90
C GLY A 124 -6.16 -3.69 -22.70
N HIS A 125 -4.88 -3.34 -22.52
CA HIS A 125 -4.12 -3.77 -21.35
C HIS A 125 -4.28 -2.83 -20.16
N ASP A 126 -4.39 -3.42 -18.95
CA ASP A 126 -4.13 -2.70 -17.71
C ASP A 126 -2.65 -2.31 -17.63
N VAL A 127 -2.36 -1.10 -17.18
CA VAL A 127 -0.99 -0.59 -17.09
C VAL A 127 -0.76 0.15 -15.78
N LEU A 128 0.27 -0.28 -15.04
CA LEU A 128 0.78 0.40 -13.85
C LEU A 128 2.03 1.23 -14.24
N THR A 129 1.88 2.55 -14.35
CA THR A 129 2.95 3.45 -14.80
C THR A 129 3.77 3.99 -13.63
N ILE A 130 4.81 3.25 -13.26
CA ILE A 130 5.81 3.66 -12.27
C ILE A 130 6.79 4.65 -12.94
N ALA A 131 6.67 5.94 -12.61
CA ALA A 131 7.63 6.96 -13.01
C ALA A 131 7.68 8.10 -11.98
N ALA A 132 8.87 8.67 -11.76
CA ALA A 132 9.07 9.74 -10.79
C ALA A 132 8.19 10.98 -11.06
N THR A 133 7.84 11.72 -10.00
CA THR A 133 7.09 12.98 -10.10
C THR A 133 7.82 13.97 -11.01
N GLY A 134 7.07 14.68 -11.86
CA GLY A 134 7.65 15.59 -12.85
C GLY A 134 8.13 14.94 -14.16
N LYS A 135 8.27 13.61 -14.24
CA LYS A 135 8.58 12.90 -15.52
C LYS A 135 7.43 12.86 -16.54
N GLY A 136 6.37 13.63 -16.32
CA GLY A 136 5.30 13.82 -17.31
C GLY A 136 4.33 12.64 -17.48
N LYS A 137 4.02 11.89 -16.41
CA LYS A 137 3.01 10.80 -16.45
C LYS A 137 1.69 11.21 -17.10
N SER A 138 1.25 12.45 -16.89
CA SER A 138 0.02 12.98 -17.48
C SER A 138 -0.04 12.89 -19.01
N LEU A 139 1.11 12.95 -19.70
CA LEU A 139 1.16 12.82 -21.16
C LEU A 139 0.62 11.45 -21.63
N CYS A 140 0.72 10.41 -20.80
CA CYS A 140 0.18 9.09 -21.10
C CYS A 140 -1.32 9.16 -21.31
N TYR A 141 -2.10 9.66 -20.34
CA TYR A 141 -3.55 9.77 -20.54
C TYR A 141 -3.94 10.90 -21.49
N GLU A 142 -3.19 12.01 -21.56
CA GLU A 142 -3.47 13.06 -22.55
C GLU A 142 -3.42 12.54 -23.99
N ARG A 143 -2.48 11.64 -24.31
CA ARG A 143 -2.37 10.97 -25.62
C ARG A 143 -3.57 10.10 -25.97
N LEU A 144 -4.28 9.53 -25.00
CA LEU A 144 -5.53 8.79 -25.25
C LEU A 144 -6.63 9.69 -25.85
N GLY A 145 -6.52 11.02 -25.73
CA GLY A 145 -7.40 11.99 -26.38
C GLY A 145 -7.38 11.92 -27.90
N ALA A 146 -6.40 11.21 -28.49
CA ALA A 146 -6.30 10.93 -29.90
C ALA A 146 -7.40 10.01 -30.44
N ILE A 147 -7.97 9.13 -29.61
CA ILE A 147 -8.98 8.17 -30.04
C ILE A 147 -10.29 8.91 -30.38
N PRO A 148 -10.82 8.81 -31.61
CA PRO A 148 -12.10 9.43 -31.96
C PRO A 148 -13.24 8.79 -31.18
N GLU A 149 -14.24 9.61 -30.82
CA GLU A 149 -15.47 9.14 -30.17
C GLU A 149 -15.27 8.36 -28.86
N SER A 150 -14.13 8.53 -28.18
CA SER A 150 -13.84 7.96 -26.87
C SER A 150 -14.22 8.89 -25.72
N THR A 151 -14.50 8.33 -24.56
CA THR A 151 -14.54 9.06 -23.28
C THR A 151 -13.63 8.39 -22.26
N TYR A 152 -13.30 9.13 -21.19
CA TYR A 152 -12.38 8.71 -20.13
C TYR A 152 -12.83 9.24 -18.77
N ILE A 153 -12.67 8.40 -17.73
CA ILE A 153 -12.78 8.81 -16.33
C ILE A 153 -11.37 8.93 -15.76
N VAL A 154 -11.05 10.05 -15.13
CA VAL A 154 -9.80 10.25 -14.39
C VAL A 154 -10.15 10.42 -12.91
N ILE A 155 -9.81 9.43 -12.10
CA ILE A 155 -9.88 9.50 -10.65
C ILE A 155 -8.67 10.31 -10.16
N SER A 156 -8.93 11.34 -9.38
CA SER A 156 -7.91 12.25 -8.84
C SER A 156 -8.22 12.62 -7.39
N PRO A 157 -7.23 12.64 -6.48
CA PRO A 157 -7.54 12.54 -5.08
C PRO A 157 -8.03 13.83 -4.41
N ILE A 158 -7.62 15.01 -4.89
CA ILE A 158 -7.85 16.29 -4.20
C ILE A 158 -8.60 17.24 -5.12
N ARG A 159 -9.58 17.99 -4.59
CA ARG A 159 -10.35 19.02 -5.34
C ARG A 159 -9.46 19.96 -6.18
N GLY A 160 -8.32 20.38 -5.60
CA GLY A 160 -7.33 21.21 -6.30
C GLY A 160 -6.65 20.51 -7.48
N LEU A 161 -6.36 19.21 -7.38
CA LEU A 161 -5.81 18.40 -8.48
C LEU A 161 -6.85 18.15 -9.56
N VAL A 162 -8.08 17.76 -9.19
CA VAL A 162 -9.22 17.62 -10.12
C VAL A 162 -9.39 18.89 -10.98
N ALA A 163 -9.45 20.06 -10.33
CA ALA A 163 -9.58 21.34 -11.01
C ALA A 163 -8.32 21.74 -11.81
N ALA A 164 -7.12 21.33 -11.40
CA ALA A 164 -5.89 21.59 -12.15
C ALA A 164 -5.77 20.72 -13.40
N GLN A 165 -6.09 19.42 -13.30
CA GLN A 165 -6.01 18.45 -14.40
C GLN A 165 -7.05 18.72 -15.48
N ALA A 166 -8.30 19.00 -15.10
CA ALA A 166 -9.32 19.39 -16.06
C ALA A 166 -8.94 20.68 -16.82
N ARG A 167 -8.44 21.71 -16.12
CA ARG A 167 -7.92 22.92 -16.77
C ARG A 167 -6.67 22.66 -17.63
N GLY A 168 -5.83 21.70 -17.24
CA GLY A 168 -4.68 21.25 -18.03
C GLY A 168 -5.11 20.70 -19.38
N LEU A 169 -6.07 19.77 -19.39
CA LEU A 169 -6.69 19.20 -20.59
C LEU A 169 -7.42 20.27 -21.44
N GLN A 170 -8.17 21.17 -20.81
CA GLN A 170 -8.84 22.26 -21.53
C GLN A 170 -7.83 23.20 -22.22
N LYS A 171 -6.73 23.55 -21.54
CA LYS A 171 -5.69 24.46 -22.06
C LYS A 171 -5.03 23.94 -23.34
N ILE A 172 -4.98 22.63 -23.52
CA ILE A 172 -4.35 21.95 -24.66
C ILE A 172 -5.35 21.57 -25.77
N GLY A 173 -6.61 22.03 -25.67
CA GLY A 173 -7.65 21.76 -26.66
C GLY A 173 -8.23 20.35 -26.58
N VAL A 174 -8.25 19.74 -25.38
CA VAL A 174 -8.95 18.49 -25.08
C VAL A 174 -10.19 18.81 -24.23
N SER A 175 -11.36 18.33 -24.63
CA SER A 175 -12.60 18.62 -23.89
C SER A 175 -12.63 17.84 -22.58
N ALA A 176 -12.63 18.55 -21.45
CA ALA A 176 -12.59 17.97 -20.13
C ALA A 176 -13.45 18.75 -19.13
N ILE A 177 -13.99 18.07 -18.12
CA ILE A 177 -14.64 18.67 -16.96
C ILE A 177 -14.03 18.12 -15.67
N GLY A 178 -13.81 19.01 -14.70
CA GLY A 178 -13.43 18.63 -13.35
C GLY A 178 -14.66 18.70 -12.45
N LEU A 179 -15.11 17.58 -11.92
CA LEU A 179 -16.21 17.55 -10.97
C LEU A 179 -15.71 17.90 -9.57
N THR A 180 -15.97 19.14 -9.17
CA THR A 180 -15.84 19.62 -7.78
C THR A 180 -17.23 20.08 -7.33
N ALA A 181 -17.44 20.21 -6.01
CA ALA A 181 -18.69 20.77 -5.49
C ALA A 181 -19.01 22.15 -6.08
N ASP A 182 -17.98 22.98 -6.31
CA ASP A 182 -18.12 24.32 -6.87
C ASP A 182 -18.54 24.26 -8.34
N ASN A 183 -17.85 23.46 -9.17
CA ASN A 183 -18.16 23.32 -10.60
C ASN A 183 -19.54 22.67 -10.81
N ILE A 184 -19.92 21.69 -9.98
CA ILE A 184 -21.25 21.07 -10.04
C ILE A 184 -22.34 22.12 -9.71
N ALA A 185 -22.09 22.99 -8.73
CA ALA A 185 -23.02 24.08 -8.41
C ALA A 185 -23.08 25.17 -9.49
N GLU A 186 -21.95 25.48 -10.15
CA GLU A 186 -21.86 26.47 -11.23
C GLU A 186 -22.62 26.03 -12.50
N TYR A 187 -22.42 24.79 -12.95
CA TYR A 187 -23.13 24.26 -14.12
C TYR A 187 -24.59 23.88 -13.81
N GLY A 188 -24.87 23.47 -12.57
CA GLY A 188 -26.20 22.99 -12.17
C GLY A 188 -26.59 21.65 -12.83
N PRO A 189 -27.88 21.32 -12.91
CA PRO A 189 -28.35 20.00 -13.35
C PRO A 189 -27.99 19.61 -14.80
N SER A 190 -27.72 20.57 -15.69
CA SER A 190 -27.39 20.29 -17.09
C SER A 190 -26.03 19.60 -17.28
N ILE A 191 -25.13 19.66 -16.29
CA ILE A 191 -23.82 19.00 -16.37
C ILE A 191 -23.94 17.48 -16.61
N TRP A 192 -24.99 16.84 -16.09
CA TRP A 192 -25.20 15.39 -16.23
C TRP A 192 -25.67 15.02 -17.64
N GLU A 193 -26.51 15.86 -18.25
CA GLU A 193 -26.90 15.73 -19.66
C GLU A 193 -25.72 16.01 -20.59
N ASP A 194 -24.95 17.07 -20.33
CA ASP A 194 -23.71 17.40 -21.05
C ASP A 194 -22.69 16.24 -21.00
N ILE A 195 -22.49 15.62 -19.83
CA ILE A 195 -21.65 14.43 -19.66
C ILE A 195 -22.23 13.27 -20.45
N SER A 196 -23.50 12.92 -20.22
CA SER A 196 -24.19 11.79 -20.86
C SER A 196 -24.09 11.84 -22.39
N ASN A 197 -24.21 13.05 -22.97
CA ASN A 197 -24.13 13.34 -24.39
C ASN A 197 -22.69 13.59 -24.90
N CYS A 198 -21.67 13.20 -24.12
CA CYS A 198 -20.26 13.21 -24.50
C CYS A 198 -19.67 14.58 -24.87
N LYS A 199 -20.21 15.68 -24.32
CA LYS A 199 -19.64 17.03 -24.49
C LYS A 199 -18.22 17.13 -23.93
N PHE A 200 -17.91 16.31 -22.94
CA PHE A 200 -16.58 16.18 -22.33
C PHE A 200 -15.98 14.81 -22.69
N GLN A 201 -14.76 14.82 -23.25
CA GLN A 201 -13.99 13.61 -23.53
C GLN A 201 -13.41 13.03 -22.22
N TYR A 202 -13.06 13.90 -21.27
CA TYR A 202 -12.56 13.53 -19.94
C TYR A 202 -13.47 14.03 -18.82
N VAL A 203 -13.85 13.14 -17.91
CA VAL A 203 -14.44 13.50 -16.62
C VAL A 203 -13.42 13.24 -15.52
N VAL A 204 -12.88 14.30 -14.93
CA VAL A 204 -11.93 14.23 -13.81
C VAL A 204 -12.70 14.41 -12.50
N ALA A 205 -12.57 13.51 -11.54
CA ALA A 205 -13.33 13.56 -10.29
C ALA A 205 -12.65 12.78 -9.16
N SER A 206 -13.08 12.99 -7.92
CA SER A 206 -12.64 12.17 -6.78
C SER A 206 -13.58 10.96 -6.57
N PRO A 207 -13.13 9.91 -5.85
CA PRO A 207 -13.95 8.71 -5.61
C PRO A 207 -15.31 9.02 -4.97
N GLU A 208 -15.37 10.00 -4.06
CA GLU A 208 -16.60 10.41 -3.39
C GLU A 208 -17.66 10.93 -4.38
N ILE A 209 -17.23 11.65 -5.42
CA ILE A 209 -18.15 12.20 -6.43
C ILE A 209 -18.57 11.15 -7.46
N LEU A 210 -17.72 10.15 -7.72
CA LEU A 210 -17.98 9.09 -8.70
C LEU A 210 -18.79 7.92 -8.11
N LEU A 211 -18.48 7.50 -6.88
CA LEU A 211 -18.81 6.17 -6.34
C LEU A 211 -19.70 6.18 -5.10
N ASP A 212 -19.88 7.32 -4.44
CA ASP A 212 -20.94 7.44 -3.43
C ASP A 212 -22.29 7.21 -4.13
N LYS A 213 -23.06 6.25 -3.62
CA LYS A 213 -24.40 5.90 -4.11
C LYS A 213 -25.37 7.08 -4.07
N GLU A 214 -25.12 8.03 -3.16
CA GLU A 214 -25.90 9.25 -3.03
C GLU A 214 -25.45 10.38 -3.97
N SER A 215 -24.27 10.26 -4.59
CA SER A 215 -23.74 11.27 -5.52
C SER A 215 -24.63 11.44 -6.76
N PRO A 216 -24.70 12.66 -7.32
CA PRO A 216 -25.41 12.90 -8.57
C PRO A 216 -24.87 12.10 -9.76
N PHE A 217 -23.54 11.90 -9.85
CA PHE A 217 -22.92 11.14 -10.94
C PHE A 217 -23.27 9.65 -10.86
N TRP A 218 -23.24 9.05 -9.66
CA TRP A 218 -23.73 7.68 -9.48
C TRP A 218 -25.19 7.55 -9.90
N LYS A 219 -26.07 8.40 -9.35
CA LYS A 219 -27.51 8.33 -9.57
C LYS A 219 -27.94 8.58 -11.02
N GLN A 220 -27.25 9.48 -11.73
CA GLN A 220 -27.66 9.93 -13.07
C GLN A 220 -26.79 9.40 -14.21
N ILE A 221 -25.65 8.76 -13.94
CA ILE A 221 -24.75 8.23 -14.98
C ILE A 221 -24.40 6.75 -14.72
N LEU A 222 -23.79 6.41 -13.58
CA LEU A 222 -23.28 5.04 -13.37
C LEU A 222 -24.37 4.00 -13.10
N ARG A 223 -25.44 4.37 -12.37
CA ARG A 223 -26.53 3.45 -12.03
C ARG A 223 -27.27 2.90 -13.25
N GLU A 224 -27.31 3.67 -14.33
CA GLU A 224 -27.96 3.30 -15.60
C GLU A 224 -26.98 3.34 -16.78
N LYS A 225 -25.70 3.01 -16.53
CA LYS A 225 -24.57 3.20 -17.46
C LYS A 225 -24.83 2.76 -18.89
N GLU A 226 -25.61 1.70 -19.11
CA GLU A 226 -25.99 1.20 -20.44
C GLU A 226 -26.77 2.22 -21.28
N LYS A 227 -27.52 3.14 -20.66
CA LYS A 227 -28.31 4.18 -21.35
C LYS A 227 -27.46 5.37 -21.79
N HIS A 228 -26.37 5.65 -21.09
CA HIS A 228 -25.56 6.85 -21.32
C HIS A 228 -24.56 6.62 -22.44
N GLU A 229 -24.52 7.53 -23.41
CA GLU A 229 -23.53 7.45 -24.49
C GLU A 229 -22.11 7.59 -23.93
N PHE A 230 -21.93 8.43 -22.89
CA PHE A 230 -20.69 8.55 -22.14
C PHE A 230 -20.08 7.22 -21.73
N CYS A 231 -20.87 6.34 -21.11
CA CYS A 231 -20.38 5.06 -20.62
C CYS A 231 -20.16 4.04 -21.75
N ARG A 232 -20.95 4.11 -22.83
CA ARG A 232 -20.76 3.27 -24.02
C ARG A 232 -19.53 3.66 -24.86
N ARG A 233 -19.09 4.92 -24.76
CA ARG A 233 -17.87 5.44 -25.39
C ARG A 233 -16.63 5.35 -24.49
N LEU A 234 -16.77 4.90 -23.24
CA LEU A 234 -15.67 4.86 -22.27
C LEU A 234 -14.59 3.86 -22.72
N ARG A 235 -13.34 4.32 -22.84
CA ARG A 235 -12.22 3.50 -23.35
C ARG A 235 -11.14 3.16 -22.34
N ALA A 236 -11.04 3.90 -21.25
CA ALA A 236 -10.17 3.56 -20.13
C ALA A 236 -10.65 4.23 -18.84
N VAL A 237 -10.29 3.65 -17.69
CA VAL A 237 -10.36 4.31 -16.38
C VAL A 237 -8.94 4.63 -15.95
N ILE A 238 -8.67 5.91 -15.69
CA ILE A 238 -7.36 6.40 -15.26
C ILE A 238 -7.42 6.65 -13.76
N VAL A 239 -6.52 6.04 -12.99
CA VAL A 239 -6.39 6.24 -11.54
C VAL A 239 -5.09 6.98 -11.28
N ASP A 240 -5.17 8.31 -11.25
CA ASP A 240 -4.04 9.14 -10.88
C ASP A 240 -3.85 9.15 -9.37
N GLU A 241 -2.59 9.15 -8.95
CA GLU A 241 -2.19 8.95 -7.57
C GLU A 241 -2.84 7.72 -6.92
N VAL A 242 -2.91 6.60 -7.65
CA VAL A 242 -3.44 5.30 -7.19
C VAL A 242 -2.96 4.89 -5.80
N HIS A 243 -1.77 5.34 -5.40
CA HIS A 243 -1.22 5.12 -4.06
C HIS A 243 -2.03 5.72 -2.90
N MET A 244 -3.00 6.60 -3.17
CA MET A 244 -4.00 7.04 -2.20
C MET A 244 -5.01 5.94 -1.83
N MET A 245 -5.16 4.87 -2.62
CA MET A 245 -5.97 3.70 -2.24
C MET A 245 -5.51 3.13 -0.90
N TRP A 246 -4.22 2.81 -0.80
CA TRP A 246 -3.63 2.23 0.41
C TRP A 246 -3.31 3.30 1.45
N LYS A 247 -2.91 4.50 1.01
CA LYS A 247 -2.54 5.58 1.92
C LYS A 247 -3.73 6.25 2.58
N TRP A 248 -4.89 6.39 1.93
CA TRP A 248 -6.06 7.11 2.48
C TRP A 248 -7.31 6.24 2.65
N GLY A 249 -7.48 5.23 1.79
CA GLY A 249 -8.50 4.20 1.99
C GLY A 249 -8.12 3.19 3.07
N GLY A 250 -6.83 2.83 3.18
CA GLY A 250 -6.34 1.95 4.25
C GLY A 250 -6.48 2.54 5.66
N VAL A 251 -6.45 1.66 6.67
CA VAL A 251 -6.50 2.02 8.10
C VAL A 251 -5.32 2.90 8.46
N LEU A 252 -5.56 4.21 8.62
CA LEU A 252 -4.51 5.19 8.90
C LEU A 252 -4.42 5.61 10.36
N ASP A 253 -5.57 5.63 11.04
CA ASP A 253 -5.68 6.21 12.37
C ASP A 253 -5.57 5.13 13.45
N ALA A 254 -4.44 5.18 14.15
CA ALA A 254 -4.06 4.31 15.25
C ALA A 254 -4.85 4.56 16.56
N GLN A 255 -5.81 5.48 16.58
CA GLN A 255 -6.74 5.70 17.71
C GLN A 255 -8.18 5.36 17.35
N THR A 256 -8.58 5.51 16.09
CA THR A 256 -9.98 5.32 15.66
C THR A 256 -10.20 4.10 14.75
N MET A 257 -9.13 3.43 14.32
CA MET A 257 -9.15 2.41 13.25
C MET A 257 -9.73 2.90 11.91
N ALA A 258 -9.88 4.23 11.72
CA ALA A 258 -10.52 4.77 10.54
C ALA A 258 -9.56 4.93 9.35
N SER A 259 -10.09 4.65 8.17
CA SER A 259 -9.60 5.18 6.90
C SER A 259 -9.74 6.72 6.89
N PHE A 260 -8.72 7.46 6.48
CA PHE A 260 -8.82 8.93 6.38
C PHE A 260 -9.87 9.37 5.35
N ARG A 261 -9.97 8.65 4.22
CA ARG A 261 -11.00 8.83 3.19
C ARG A 261 -11.43 7.47 2.65
N LYS A 262 -12.47 6.91 3.28
CA LYS A 262 -12.95 5.54 3.00
C LYS A 262 -13.27 5.28 1.53
N ASP A 263 -13.75 6.28 0.80
CA ASP A 263 -14.15 6.12 -0.60
C ASP A 263 -13.00 5.76 -1.55
N PHE A 264 -11.75 5.82 -1.10
CA PHE A 264 -10.60 5.28 -1.84
C PHE A 264 -10.53 3.75 -1.82
N GLU A 265 -11.11 3.08 -0.81
CA GLU A 265 -11.34 1.63 -0.84
C GLU A 265 -12.29 1.26 -1.99
N ASN A 266 -13.29 2.11 -2.24
CA ASN A 266 -14.33 1.86 -3.24
C ASN A 266 -13.82 1.94 -4.70
N ILE A 267 -12.61 2.45 -4.97
CA ILE A 267 -12.07 2.55 -6.35
C ILE A 267 -12.06 1.18 -7.04
N GLY A 268 -11.82 0.09 -6.30
CA GLY A 268 -11.88 -1.28 -6.84
C GLY A 268 -13.26 -1.66 -7.41
N HIS A 269 -14.35 -1.06 -6.93
CA HIS A 269 -15.70 -1.34 -7.44
C HIS A 269 -15.90 -0.87 -8.90
N LEU A 270 -15.08 0.06 -9.42
CA LEU A 270 -15.14 0.42 -10.84
C LEU A 270 -14.82 -0.77 -11.74
N ARG A 271 -13.88 -1.64 -11.36
CA ARG A 271 -13.57 -2.88 -12.11
C ARG A 271 -14.79 -3.79 -12.23
N LEU A 272 -15.66 -3.81 -11.22
CA LEU A 272 -16.91 -4.57 -11.25
C LEU A 272 -17.97 -3.93 -12.17
N LEU A 273 -17.98 -2.60 -12.31
CA LEU A 273 -18.89 -1.88 -13.22
C LEU A 273 -18.41 -1.93 -14.69
N PHE A 274 -17.09 -1.96 -14.89
CA PHE A 274 -16.42 -1.92 -16.19
C PHE A 274 -15.28 -2.95 -16.25
N PRO A 275 -15.59 -4.27 -16.28
CA PRO A 275 -14.59 -5.32 -16.28
C PRO A 275 -13.73 -5.32 -17.55
N GLU A 276 -14.35 -5.07 -18.72
CA GLU A 276 -13.72 -5.09 -20.05
C GLU A 276 -12.83 -3.88 -20.38
N LEU A 277 -12.77 -2.86 -19.51
CA LEU A 277 -11.99 -1.65 -19.79
C LEU A 277 -10.56 -1.75 -19.24
N PRO A 278 -9.56 -1.21 -19.95
CA PRO A 278 -8.20 -1.08 -19.42
C PRO A 278 -8.12 -0.01 -18.33
N TYR A 279 -7.31 -0.29 -17.30
CA TYR A 279 -7.06 0.63 -16.18
C TYR A 279 -5.63 1.14 -16.21
N LEU A 280 -5.48 2.47 -16.31
CA LEU A 280 -4.19 3.14 -16.25
C LEU A 280 -3.95 3.67 -14.84
N MET A 281 -3.08 3.01 -14.09
CA MET A 281 -2.77 3.32 -12.70
C MET A 281 -1.43 4.07 -12.61
N MET A 282 -1.43 5.26 -11.99
CA MET A 282 -0.26 6.16 -12.00
C MET A 282 0.10 6.62 -10.58
N PRO A 283 0.96 5.90 -9.85
CA PRO A 283 1.45 6.34 -8.55
C PRO A 283 2.53 7.43 -8.66
N ALA A 284 2.53 8.45 -7.79
CA ALA A 284 3.75 9.23 -7.51
C ALA A 284 4.80 8.44 -6.72
N THR A 285 4.38 7.48 -5.88
CA THR A 285 5.29 6.61 -5.13
C THR A 285 4.80 5.16 -5.15
N VAL A 286 5.71 4.22 -5.42
CA VAL A 286 5.44 2.78 -5.46
C VAL A 286 5.29 2.24 -4.05
N THR A 287 4.43 1.23 -3.90
CA THR A 287 4.33 0.40 -2.69
C THR A 287 5.63 -0.39 -2.48
N PRO A 288 6.28 -0.32 -1.31
CA PRO A 288 7.55 -0.98 -1.04
C PRO A 288 7.34 -2.45 -0.65
N VAL A 289 6.74 -3.23 -1.56
CA VAL A 289 6.44 -4.66 -1.39
C VAL A 289 7.72 -5.49 -1.20
N GLU A 290 8.86 -5.00 -1.71
CA GLU A 290 10.17 -5.62 -1.55
C GLU A 290 10.66 -5.62 -0.09
N LEU A 291 9.95 -4.94 0.81
CA LEU A 291 10.22 -4.88 2.25
C LEU A 291 9.31 -5.81 3.08
N ASP A 292 8.40 -6.56 2.47
CA ASP A 292 7.45 -7.43 3.20
C ASP A 292 8.15 -8.49 4.06
N PHE A 293 9.33 -8.99 3.62
CA PHE A 293 10.13 -9.96 4.38
C PHE A 293 10.51 -9.49 5.80
N ILE A 294 10.53 -8.18 6.05
CA ILE A 294 10.84 -7.61 7.38
C ILE A 294 9.69 -7.87 8.37
N VAL A 295 8.44 -7.91 7.88
CA VAL A 295 7.24 -8.10 8.70
C VAL A 295 6.61 -9.48 8.56
N GLU A 296 7.04 -10.27 7.58
CA GLU A 296 6.50 -11.59 7.23
C GLU A 296 6.42 -12.56 8.42
N GLU A 297 7.50 -12.72 9.19
CA GLU A 297 7.49 -13.64 10.35
C GLU A 297 6.57 -13.12 11.46
N ALA A 298 6.52 -11.80 11.65
CA ALA A 298 5.64 -11.18 12.62
C ALA A 298 4.16 -11.36 12.25
N THR A 299 3.78 -11.25 10.97
CA THR A 299 2.40 -11.50 10.52
C THR A 299 2.03 -12.97 10.65
N LYS A 300 2.91 -13.90 10.25
CA LYS A 300 2.70 -15.36 10.42
C LYS A 300 2.49 -15.77 11.89
N GLU A 301 3.36 -15.31 12.79
CA GLU A 301 3.24 -15.60 14.24
C GLU A 301 2.19 -14.72 14.95
N CYS A 302 1.58 -13.75 14.25
CA CYS A 302 0.67 -12.77 14.83
C CYS A 302 1.29 -11.98 16.03
N ASN A 303 2.59 -11.66 15.93
CA ASN A 303 3.38 -11.06 17.00
C ASN A 303 4.36 -9.98 16.47
N PRO A 304 4.04 -8.67 16.60
CA PRO A 304 4.94 -7.59 16.19
C PRO A 304 6.34 -7.59 16.82
N ALA A 305 6.52 -8.21 17.99
CA ALA A 305 7.84 -8.31 18.63
C ALA A 305 8.81 -9.26 17.87
N LYS A 306 8.30 -10.07 16.93
CA LYS A 306 9.14 -10.90 16.04
C LYS A 306 9.72 -10.16 14.84
N ILE A 307 9.36 -8.90 14.62
CA ILE A 307 10.04 -8.07 13.61
C ILE A 307 11.52 -7.93 14.04
N PRO A 308 12.52 -8.32 13.22
CA PRO A 308 13.93 -8.16 13.56
C PRO A 308 14.30 -6.67 13.71
N LYS A 309 15.29 -6.33 14.56
CA LYS A 309 15.77 -4.94 14.71
C LYS A 309 16.30 -4.44 13.38
N THR A 310 15.57 -3.52 12.76
CA THR A 310 15.77 -3.15 11.35
C THR A 310 15.97 -1.64 11.19
N MET A 311 16.92 -1.25 10.35
CA MET A 311 17.02 0.13 9.84
C MET A 311 16.76 0.16 8.33
N VAL A 312 15.83 0.99 7.87
CA VAL A 312 15.53 1.17 6.44
C VAL A 312 15.90 2.58 6.01
N TYR A 313 16.96 2.73 5.24
CA TYR A 313 17.43 4.01 4.70
C TYR A 313 16.78 4.34 3.36
N THR A 314 16.42 5.60 3.17
CA THR A 314 15.94 6.15 1.90
C THR A 314 16.24 7.64 1.82
N ASP A 315 16.54 8.14 0.63
CA ASP A 315 17.01 9.51 0.43
C ASP A 315 15.88 10.55 0.46
N GLU A 316 14.62 10.11 0.34
CA GLU A 316 13.44 10.95 0.30
C GLU A 316 12.57 10.84 1.57
N ARG A 317 12.21 11.99 2.14
CA ARG A 317 11.27 12.11 3.29
C ARG A 317 9.86 11.58 2.96
N SER A 318 9.40 11.79 1.73
CA SER A 318 8.17 11.21 1.17
C SER A 318 8.18 9.69 1.24
N ARG A 319 9.32 9.08 0.88
CA ARG A 319 9.52 7.64 0.84
C ARG A 319 9.65 7.03 2.23
N VAL A 320 10.27 7.72 3.20
CA VAL A 320 10.22 7.33 4.63
C VAL A 320 8.77 7.13 5.09
N MET A 321 7.92 8.14 4.86
CA MET A 321 6.53 8.07 5.28
C MET A 321 5.72 7.01 4.50
N ASN A 322 6.02 6.79 3.22
CA ASN A 322 5.42 5.72 2.43
C ASN A 322 5.77 4.35 3.04
N VAL A 323 7.06 4.05 3.27
CA VAL A 323 7.51 2.79 3.87
C VAL A 323 6.90 2.57 5.26
N CYS A 324 6.90 3.58 6.14
CA CYS A 324 6.25 3.47 7.43
C CYS A 324 4.74 3.14 7.30
N SER A 325 4.00 3.87 6.46
CA SER A 325 2.58 3.61 6.25
C SER A 325 2.33 2.22 5.66
N TYR A 326 3.16 1.77 4.70
CA TYR A 326 3.00 0.46 4.07
C TYR A 326 3.16 -0.68 5.09
N MET A 327 4.31 -0.74 5.76
CA MET A 327 4.61 -1.84 6.69
C MET A 327 3.61 -1.91 7.85
N ARG A 328 3.14 -0.76 8.35
CA ARG A 328 2.06 -0.69 9.36
C ARG A 328 0.74 -1.22 8.81
N ASN A 329 0.37 -0.86 7.58
CA ASN A 329 -0.83 -1.37 6.94
C ASN A 329 -0.75 -2.89 6.71
N THR A 330 0.41 -3.42 6.33
CA THR A 330 0.67 -4.88 6.22
C THR A 330 0.42 -5.59 7.55
N LEU A 331 0.95 -5.09 8.67
CA LEU A 331 0.67 -5.64 10.01
C LEU A 331 -0.83 -5.60 10.37
N VAL A 332 -1.53 -4.52 10.05
CA VAL A 332 -2.97 -4.36 10.34
C VAL A 332 -3.87 -5.23 9.44
N ARG A 333 -3.43 -5.49 8.21
CA ARG A 333 -4.13 -6.29 7.19
C ARG A 333 -4.00 -7.78 7.48
N ASP A 334 -2.79 -8.25 7.76
CA ASP A 334 -2.46 -9.69 7.73
C ASP A 334 -2.57 -10.36 9.11
N MET A 335 -2.61 -9.60 10.19
CA MET A 335 -2.88 -10.12 11.54
C MET A 335 -4.39 -10.17 11.85
N PRO A 336 -4.86 -11.19 12.60
CA PRO A 336 -6.27 -11.30 12.98
C PRO A 336 -6.67 -10.16 13.94
N ALA A 337 -7.97 -9.82 13.93
CA ALA A 337 -8.48 -8.60 14.56
C ALA A 337 -8.21 -8.46 16.08
N ASN A 338 -7.95 -9.57 16.78
CA ASN A 338 -7.62 -9.65 18.21
C ASN A 338 -6.11 -9.64 18.52
N ARG A 339 -5.24 -9.64 17.49
CA ARG A 339 -3.77 -9.64 17.62
C ARG A 339 -3.09 -8.52 16.85
N ARG A 340 -3.74 -8.00 15.80
CA ARG A 340 -3.21 -6.89 15.01
C ARG A 340 -3.01 -5.64 15.89
N PRO A 341 -1.90 -4.89 15.73
CA PRO A 341 -1.68 -3.65 16.47
C PRO A 341 -2.60 -2.57 15.88
N THR A 342 -3.66 -2.22 16.62
CA THR A 342 -4.67 -1.23 16.19
C THR A 342 -4.43 0.15 16.79
N GLY A 343 -3.66 0.20 17.88
CA GLY A 343 -3.32 1.37 18.67
C GLY A 343 -2.10 2.15 18.17
N PRO A 344 -1.69 3.20 18.91
CA PRO A 344 -0.39 3.88 18.72
C PRO A 344 0.80 2.92 18.74
N GLU A 345 0.65 1.74 19.35
CA GLU A 345 1.59 0.62 19.31
C GLU A 345 2.10 0.26 17.90
N CYS A 346 1.25 0.31 16.86
CA CYS A 346 1.65 0.06 15.47
C CYS A 346 2.60 1.15 14.94
N VAL A 347 2.39 2.39 15.41
CA VAL A 347 3.20 3.56 15.07
C VAL A 347 4.54 3.54 15.80
N GLU A 348 4.60 2.93 16.99
CA GLU A 348 5.83 2.69 17.75
C GLU A 348 6.69 1.60 17.08
N PHE A 349 6.13 0.44 16.71
CA PHE A 349 6.91 -0.67 16.12
C PHE A 349 7.69 -0.29 14.86
N ILE A 350 7.14 0.59 14.02
CA ILE A 350 7.76 1.07 12.78
C ILE A 350 7.80 2.60 12.83
N ALA A 351 8.95 3.20 13.13
CA ALA A 351 9.08 4.63 13.40
C ALA A 351 9.86 5.39 12.30
N PRO A 352 9.45 6.62 11.91
CA PRO A 352 10.21 7.45 10.96
C PRO A 352 11.32 8.24 11.67
N TYR A 353 12.48 8.41 11.03
CA TYR A 353 13.58 9.24 11.52
C TYR A 353 14.04 10.20 10.44
N THR A 354 13.69 11.49 10.57
CA THR A 354 14.02 12.51 9.57
C THR A 354 14.28 13.86 10.24
N GLY A 355 15.05 14.72 9.56
CA GLY A 355 15.29 16.11 9.99
C GLY A 355 14.08 17.06 9.88
N VAL A 356 12.84 16.52 9.81
CA VAL A 356 11.60 17.29 10.02
C VAL A 356 11.15 17.22 11.48
N TYR A 357 11.49 16.13 12.18
CA TYR A 357 11.23 15.98 13.60
C TYR A 357 12.31 16.70 14.41
N ASP A 358 11.94 17.19 15.59
CA ASP A 358 12.88 17.78 16.53
C ASP A 358 13.87 16.73 17.06
N ALA A 359 14.94 17.20 17.71
CA ALA A 359 15.99 16.34 18.22
C ALA A 359 15.48 15.33 19.26
N VAL A 360 14.60 15.75 20.18
CA VAL A 360 14.08 14.91 21.26
C VAL A 360 13.20 13.80 20.68
N SER A 361 12.30 14.11 19.74
CA SER A 361 11.49 13.11 19.04
C SER A 361 12.32 12.06 18.29
N ASN A 362 13.45 12.45 17.69
CA ASN A 362 14.34 11.54 16.99
C ASN A 362 15.18 10.71 17.97
N GLU A 363 15.71 11.32 19.04
CA GLU A 363 16.46 10.68 20.12
C GLU A 363 15.61 9.60 20.83
N THR A 364 14.37 9.92 21.21
CA THR A 364 13.42 8.94 21.78
C THR A 364 13.18 7.74 20.86
N ARG A 365 13.05 7.94 19.54
CA ARG A 365 12.86 6.83 18.57
C ARG A 365 14.12 5.97 18.42
N LEU A 366 15.29 6.57 18.58
CA LEU A 366 16.57 5.86 18.58
C LEU A 366 16.73 5.01 19.84
N GLU A 367 16.41 5.57 21.01
CA GLU A 367 16.37 4.84 22.28
C GLU A 367 15.40 3.66 22.19
N GLN A 368 14.21 3.86 21.63
CA GLN A 368 13.22 2.79 21.42
C GLN A 368 13.64 1.71 20.41
N LEU A 369 14.49 2.04 19.41
CA LEU A 369 15.09 1.00 18.55
C LEU A 369 16.20 0.26 19.31
N THR A 370 16.94 0.98 20.16
CA THR A 370 18.02 0.43 20.98
C THR A 370 17.47 -0.56 22.01
N ASP A 371 16.38 -0.23 22.71
CA ASP A 371 15.67 -1.18 23.58
C ASP A 371 15.04 -2.32 22.78
N GLY A 372 14.51 -2.03 21.58
CA GLY A 372 13.89 -3.03 20.71
C GLY A 372 12.62 -3.65 21.28
N VAL A 373 11.98 -2.99 22.24
CA VAL A 373 10.69 -3.34 22.84
C VAL A 373 9.57 -2.57 22.13
N LYS A 374 9.75 -1.25 21.97
CA LYS A 374 8.76 -0.37 21.35
C LYS A 374 8.98 -0.22 19.85
N THR A 375 10.19 0.11 19.41
CA THR A 375 10.51 0.27 17.98
C THR A 375 11.33 -0.92 17.51
N ARG A 376 10.88 -1.59 16.46
CA ARG A 376 11.60 -2.69 15.80
C ARG A 376 12.15 -2.26 14.43
N VAL A 377 11.51 -1.32 13.75
CA VAL A 377 11.97 -0.76 12.47
C VAL A 377 12.12 0.75 12.57
N LEU A 378 13.31 1.26 12.25
CA LEU A 378 13.54 2.70 12.08
C LEU A 378 13.75 3.04 10.60
N VAL A 379 12.81 3.78 10.01
CA VAL A 379 12.85 4.17 8.60
C VAL A 379 13.40 5.59 8.50
N ALA A 380 14.53 5.79 7.84
CA ALA A 380 15.33 6.99 7.99
C ALA A 380 15.84 7.61 6.67
N THR A 381 16.13 8.91 6.73
CA THR A 381 17.04 9.58 5.76
C THR A 381 18.44 9.70 6.37
N GLU A 382 19.35 10.44 5.71
CA GLU A 382 20.66 10.87 6.26
C GLU A 382 20.64 11.50 7.67
N ALA A 383 19.46 11.84 8.19
CA ALA A 383 19.33 12.26 9.58
C ALA A 383 19.81 11.16 10.56
N ALA A 384 19.60 9.87 10.22
CA ALA A 384 20.12 8.74 10.99
C ALA A 384 21.60 8.44 10.66
N GLY A 385 22.41 9.50 10.61
CA GLY A 385 23.80 9.50 10.20
C GLY A 385 24.78 9.41 11.37
N MET A 386 25.59 10.45 11.56
CA MET A 386 26.66 10.47 12.56
C MET A 386 26.13 10.25 13.98
N GLY A 387 26.87 9.48 14.79
CA GLY A 387 26.61 9.33 16.23
C GLY A 387 25.74 8.15 16.67
N LEU A 388 25.08 7.42 15.75
CA LEU A 388 24.30 6.24 16.15
C LEU A 388 25.20 5.01 16.35
N ASP A 389 25.10 4.38 17.52
CA ASP A 389 25.76 3.13 17.86
C ASP A 389 24.81 2.13 18.52
N ILE A 390 23.93 1.53 17.70
CA ILE A 390 23.11 0.39 18.08
C ILE A 390 23.86 -0.86 17.62
N ARG A 391 24.16 -1.76 18.57
CA ARG A 391 25.05 -2.90 18.30
C ARG A 391 24.34 -4.07 17.62
N ASP A 392 23.09 -4.30 18.00
CA ASP A 392 22.31 -5.49 17.66
C ASP A 392 21.26 -5.25 16.56
N VAL A 393 21.57 -4.38 15.58
CA VAL A 393 20.71 -4.21 14.39
C VAL A 393 20.87 -5.42 13.47
N GLU A 394 19.83 -6.26 13.45
CA GLU A 394 19.73 -7.51 12.71
C GLU A 394 19.64 -7.28 11.19
N ILE A 395 18.96 -6.23 10.73
CA ILE A 395 18.76 -5.96 9.30
C ILE A 395 19.01 -4.48 8.99
N VAL A 396 19.74 -4.20 7.90
CA VAL A 396 19.82 -2.85 7.33
C VAL A 396 19.52 -2.88 5.84
N VAL A 397 18.52 -2.11 5.42
CA VAL A 397 18.12 -1.99 4.02
C VAL A 397 18.36 -0.57 3.52
N GLN A 398 19.11 -0.42 2.43
CA GLN A 398 19.05 0.78 1.59
C GLN A 398 17.91 0.59 0.58
N TYR A 399 16.80 1.30 0.77
CA TYR A 399 15.61 1.22 -0.09
C TYR A 399 15.60 2.34 -1.15
N ARG A 400 15.98 1.94 -2.38
CA ARG A 400 16.20 2.77 -3.57
C ARG A 400 17.36 3.75 -3.41
N ILE A 401 17.86 4.32 -4.51
CA ILE A 401 19.02 5.22 -4.52
C ILE A 401 18.63 6.54 -5.19
N GLY A 402 18.73 7.64 -4.44
CA GLY A 402 18.60 9.00 -4.98
C GLY A 402 19.85 9.44 -5.75
N THR A 403 19.70 10.42 -6.65
CA THR A 403 20.77 10.92 -7.54
C THR A 403 22.01 11.46 -6.83
N ASN A 404 21.92 11.75 -5.54
CA ASN A 404 22.97 12.38 -4.74
C ASN A 404 23.65 11.39 -3.77
N THR A 405 23.20 10.14 -3.74
CA THR A 405 23.65 9.12 -2.79
C THR A 405 24.89 8.42 -3.33
N THR A 406 25.99 8.50 -2.61
CA THR A 406 27.26 7.90 -3.02
C THR A 406 27.41 6.47 -2.52
N ALA A 407 28.31 5.70 -3.13
CA ALA A 407 28.68 4.38 -2.64
C ALA A 407 29.24 4.40 -1.20
N ALA A 408 29.86 5.52 -0.78
CA ALA A 408 30.34 5.69 0.59
C ALA A 408 29.19 5.84 1.59
N ASP A 409 28.13 6.57 1.22
CA ASP A 409 26.93 6.74 2.05
C ASP A 409 26.21 5.38 2.21
N VAL A 410 26.03 4.64 1.11
CA VAL A 410 25.47 3.28 1.15
C VAL A 410 26.31 2.37 2.04
N TRP A 411 27.64 2.35 1.88
CA TRP A 411 28.53 1.54 2.71
C TRP A 411 28.45 1.91 4.20
N GLN A 412 28.41 3.21 4.53
CA GLN A 412 28.29 3.70 5.90
C GLN A 412 26.94 3.33 6.53
N ARG A 413 25.84 3.39 5.75
CA ARG A 413 24.50 2.99 6.18
C ARG A 413 24.44 1.49 6.45
N LEU A 414 24.86 0.66 5.48
CA LEU A 414 24.87 -0.80 5.61
C LEU A 414 25.80 -1.30 6.73
N GLY A 415 26.93 -0.64 6.98
CA GLY A 415 27.87 -0.89 8.09
C GLY A 415 27.35 -0.60 9.50
N ARG A 416 26.03 -0.48 9.67
CA ARG A 416 25.33 -0.47 10.96
C ARG A 416 24.73 -1.82 11.32
N CYS A 417 24.62 -2.73 10.35
CA CYS A 417 24.15 -4.08 10.56
C CYS A 417 25.18 -4.89 11.37
N ALA A 418 24.72 -5.69 12.33
CA ALA A 418 25.54 -6.64 13.10
C ALA A 418 26.89 -6.09 13.60
N ARG A 419 26.84 -4.99 14.38
CA ARG A 419 28.03 -4.47 15.11
C ARG A 419 28.36 -5.26 16.38
N ASP A 420 27.44 -6.10 16.84
CA ASP A 420 27.73 -7.16 17.79
C ASP A 420 28.27 -8.39 17.06
N GLU A 421 29.50 -8.79 17.36
CA GLU A 421 30.19 -9.94 16.76
C GLU A 421 29.49 -11.28 17.03
N THR A 422 28.52 -11.32 17.97
CA THR A 422 27.74 -12.51 18.31
C THR A 422 26.51 -12.72 17.44
N ILE A 423 26.09 -11.74 16.63
CA ILE A 423 24.92 -11.85 15.75
C ILE A 423 25.31 -11.91 14.27
N GLN A 424 24.49 -12.58 13.47
CA GLN A 424 24.53 -12.47 12.01
C GLN A 424 23.45 -11.47 11.58
N GLY A 425 23.79 -10.59 10.64
CA GLY A 425 22.88 -9.57 10.14
C GLY A 425 22.78 -9.57 8.62
N LEU A 426 21.65 -9.03 8.13
CA LEU A 426 21.31 -8.94 6.72
C LEU A 426 21.39 -7.48 6.23
N ALA A 427 22.42 -7.17 5.45
CA ALA A 427 22.58 -5.88 4.78
C ALA A 427 22.11 -5.98 3.31
N LEU A 428 21.12 -5.18 2.91
CA LEU A 428 20.50 -5.23 1.59
C LEU A 428 20.49 -3.86 0.89
N LEU A 429 20.64 -3.89 -0.42
CA LEU A 429 20.49 -2.74 -1.32
C LEU A 429 19.38 -3.06 -2.32
N VAL A 430 18.23 -2.40 -2.17
CA VAL A 430 17.09 -2.52 -3.11
C VAL A 430 17.21 -1.40 -4.14
N VAL A 431 17.25 -1.76 -5.42
CA VAL A 431 17.40 -0.83 -6.55
C VAL A 431 16.30 -1.13 -7.55
N ASP A 432 15.58 -0.11 -8.01
CA ASP A 432 14.62 -0.29 -9.11
C ASP A 432 15.37 -0.58 -10.43
N ASP A 433 14.81 -1.40 -11.31
CA ASP A 433 15.35 -1.54 -12.68
C ASP A 433 15.32 -0.22 -13.45
N ILE A 434 14.46 0.73 -13.08
CA ILE A 434 14.43 2.10 -13.62
C ILE A 434 15.63 2.91 -13.11
N ASP A 435 16.08 2.70 -11.87
CA ASP A 435 17.24 3.38 -11.31
C ASP A 435 18.56 2.91 -11.96
N ARG A 436 18.60 1.69 -12.53
CA ARG A 436 19.73 1.25 -13.38
C ARG A 436 19.96 2.17 -14.59
N PHE A 437 18.91 2.80 -15.11
CA PHE A 437 18.98 3.75 -16.24
C PHE A 437 19.24 5.20 -15.81
N ILE A 438 19.44 5.48 -14.52
CA ILE A 438 19.91 6.80 -14.03
C ILE A 438 21.43 6.95 -14.24
N LEU A 439 22.09 5.94 -14.82
CA LEU A 439 23.31 6.11 -15.60
C LEU A 439 22.94 6.41 -17.06
N ASP A 440 22.81 7.71 -17.38
CA ASP A 440 22.70 8.20 -18.76
C ASP A 440 23.81 7.56 -19.63
N PRO A 441 23.56 7.11 -20.87
CA PRO A 441 24.62 6.61 -21.75
C PRO A 441 25.83 7.56 -21.90
N GLU A 442 25.64 8.87 -21.78
CA GLU A 442 26.77 9.83 -21.76
C GLU A 442 27.59 9.80 -20.46
N TYR A 443 26.99 9.42 -19.32
CA TYR A 443 27.65 9.24 -18.02
C TYR A 443 27.99 7.79 -17.69
N ALA A 444 27.53 6.82 -18.48
CA ALA A 444 27.85 5.40 -18.32
C ALA A 444 29.35 5.13 -18.51
N THR A 445 30.09 5.98 -19.23
CA THR A 445 31.55 5.83 -19.40
C THR A 445 32.34 6.88 -18.60
N VAL A 446 32.87 6.51 -17.43
CA VAL A 446 33.71 7.40 -16.60
C VAL A 446 35.13 6.86 -16.51
N ASN A 447 36.13 7.70 -16.80
CA ASN A 447 37.57 7.36 -16.70
C ASN A 447 37.99 6.08 -17.45
N GLY A 448 37.30 5.75 -18.55
CA GLY A 448 37.55 4.57 -19.39
C GLY A 448 36.85 3.29 -18.94
N PHE A 449 35.96 3.35 -17.95
CA PHE A 449 35.10 2.24 -17.53
C PHE A 449 33.67 2.51 -17.96
N ASP A 450 33.09 1.56 -18.67
CA ASP A 450 31.65 1.46 -18.90
C ASP A 450 30.99 0.81 -17.68
N TYR A 451 30.08 1.55 -17.04
CA TYR A 451 29.30 1.14 -15.87
C TYR A 451 27.93 0.57 -16.24
N SER A 452 27.56 0.56 -17.53
CA SER A 452 26.36 -0.14 -18.03
C SER A 452 26.58 -1.63 -18.24
N THR A 453 27.84 -2.08 -18.37
CA THR A 453 28.18 -3.51 -18.47
C THR A 453 28.28 -4.18 -17.09
N PRO A 454 27.80 -5.42 -16.93
CA PRO A 454 27.94 -6.17 -15.67
C PRO A 454 29.39 -6.30 -15.22
N LEU A 455 29.64 -6.14 -13.91
CA LEU A 455 30.99 -6.20 -13.33
C LEU A 455 31.66 -7.56 -13.59
N THR A 456 32.58 -7.60 -14.54
CA THR A 456 33.42 -8.77 -14.79
C THR A 456 34.53 -8.89 -13.74
N ALA A 457 35.08 -10.09 -13.57
CA ALA A 457 36.24 -10.31 -12.71
C ALA A 457 37.46 -9.45 -13.11
N GLU A 458 37.60 -9.13 -14.40
CA GLU A 458 38.65 -8.23 -14.90
C GLU A 458 38.39 -6.76 -14.50
N THR A 459 37.14 -6.31 -14.59
CA THR A 459 36.72 -4.96 -14.16
C THR A 459 36.97 -4.77 -12.66
N ILE A 460 36.60 -5.76 -11.84
CA ILE A 460 36.82 -5.77 -10.39
C ILE A 460 38.33 -5.75 -10.09
N SER A 461 39.14 -6.56 -10.79
CA SER A 461 40.60 -6.58 -10.62
C SER A 461 41.25 -5.23 -10.95
N LYS A 462 40.86 -4.58 -12.05
CA LYS A 462 41.35 -3.26 -12.44
C LYS A 462 40.94 -2.16 -11.46
N ALA A 463 39.70 -2.19 -10.96
CA ALA A 463 39.25 -1.27 -9.91
C ALA A 463 40.03 -1.47 -8.61
N GLY A 464 40.25 -2.72 -8.20
CA GLY A 464 41.08 -3.09 -7.05
C GLY A 464 42.51 -2.56 -7.17
N GLN A 465 43.19 -2.81 -8.29
CA GLN A 465 44.55 -2.29 -8.54
C GLN A 465 44.64 -0.76 -8.45
N ARG A 466 43.62 -0.04 -8.95
CA ARG A 466 43.55 1.43 -8.86
C ARG A 466 43.31 1.90 -7.43
N LEU A 467 42.45 1.23 -6.66
CA LEU A 467 42.28 1.49 -5.23
C LEU A 467 43.57 1.24 -4.46
N THR A 468 44.33 0.18 -4.76
CA THR A 468 45.65 -0.08 -4.17
C THR A 468 46.72 0.95 -4.60
N GLN A 469 46.55 1.66 -5.71
CA GLN A 469 47.42 2.79 -6.10
C GLN A 469 47.02 4.12 -5.44
N VAL A 470 45.73 4.35 -5.21
CA VAL A 470 45.21 5.59 -4.60
C VAL A 470 45.30 5.56 -3.07
N PHE A 471 45.08 4.39 -2.47
CA PHE A 471 45.14 4.14 -1.03
C PHE A 471 46.36 3.26 -0.64
N GLY A 472 47.37 3.19 -1.51
CA GLY A 472 48.61 2.46 -1.29
C GLY A 472 49.61 3.24 -0.44
N GLY A 473 49.34 3.32 0.87
CA GLY A 473 50.22 3.89 1.89
C GLY A 473 49.87 3.36 3.27
#